data_AF-A0A2P2Q798-F1
#
_entry.id   AF-A0A2P2Q798-F1
#
_cell.length_a   1.000
_cell.length_b   1.000
_cell.length_c   1.000
_cell.angle_alpha   90.00
_cell.angle_beta   90.00
_cell.angle_gamma   90.00
#
_symmetry.space_group_name_H-M   'P 1'
#
loop_
_entity.id
_entity.type
_entity.pdbx_description
1 polymer ?
#
loop_
_entity_poly.entity_id
_entity_poly.type
_entity_poly.pdbx_seq_one_letter_code
_entity_poly.pdbx_strand_id
1 'polypeptide(L)' 'MPVEMPRGMPFSVGTWSQVSKRKRRHFLTHAHKDHCNGILTHCSFPIYSIPLTKSLVLHNYPQSFFLFFLSKEI' A
#
# COMPACT_ATOMS: atom_id res chain seq x y z
N MET A 1 12.74 -5.21 0.32
CA MET A 1 12.58 -6.10 1.49
C MET A 1 11.41 -5.58 2.33
N PRO A 2 10.46 -6.43 2.75
CA PRO A 2 9.39 -6.00 3.64
C PRO A 2 10.00 -5.65 5.01
N VAL A 3 9.75 -4.42 5.48
CA VAL A 3 10.07 -4.04 6.85
C VAL A 3 9.00 -4.65 7.75
N GLU A 4 9.40 -5.50 8.70
CA GLU A 4 8.46 -5.99 9.70
C GLU A 4 8.00 -4.83 10.57
N MET A 5 6.70 -4.55 10.53
CA MET A 5 6.10 -3.53 11.37
C MET A 5 6.07 -4.02 12.82
N PRO A 6 6.47 -3.20 13.80
CA PRO A 6 6.34 -3.53 15.22
C PRO A 6 4.91 -3.97 15.57
N ARG A 7 4.79 -4.96 16.44
CA ARG A 7 3.48 -5.42 16.92
C ARG A 7 2.74 -4.26 17.58
N GLY A 8 1.43 -4.17 17.35
CA GLY A 8 0.58 -3.12 17.91
C GLY A 8 0.52 -1.82 17.10
N MET A 9 1.36 -1.63 16.07
CA MET A 9 1.34 -0.37 15.31
C MET A 9 0.00 -0.18 14.57
N PRO A 10 -0.60 1.02 14.56
CA PRO A 10 -1.97 1.20 14.07
C PRO A 10 -2.05 1.50 12.56
N PHE A 11 -0.96 1.24 11.84
CA PHE A 11 -0.81 1.40 10.40
C PHE A 11 0.10 0.30 9.83
N SER A 12 0.16 0.21 8.51
CA SER A 12 1.07 -0.68 7.78
C SER A 12 1.83 0.11 6.71
N VAL A 13 3.03 -0.35 6.37
CA VAL A 13 3.89 0.27 5.37
C VAL A 13 4.33 -0.81 4.38
N GLY A 14 3.99 -0.66 3.11
CA GLY A 14 4.42 -1.54 2.00
C GLY A 14 4.19 -3.02 2.22
N THR A 15 3.17 -3.40 3.01
CA THR A 15 2.88 -4.78 3.42
C THR A 15 1.40 -5.08 3.30
N TRP A 16 1.06 -6.18 2.63
CA TRP A 16 -0.32 -6.57 2.30
C TRP A 16 -0.58 -8.01 2.73
N SER A 17 -1.18 -8.18 3.90
CA SER A 17 -1.50 -9.47 4.51
C SER A 17 -2.82 -9.39 5.26
N GLN A 18 -3.32 -10.51 5.76
CA GLN A 18 -4.52 -10.53 6.60
C GLN A 18 -4.40 -9.66 7.86
N VAL A 19 -3.17 -9.45 8.36
CA VAL A 19 -2.90 -8.58 9.51
C VAL A 19 -2.94 -7.11 9.09
N SER A 20 -2.30 -6.74 7.98
CA SER A 20 -2.30 -5.34 7.53
C SER A 20 -3.69 -4.90 7.05
N LYS A 21 -4.49 -5.80 6.47
CA LYS A 21 -5.89 -5.56 6.08
C LYS A 21 -6.77 -4.97 7.20
N ARG A 22 -6.44 -5.27 8.46
CA ARG A 22 -7.15 -4.75 9.66
C ARG A 22 -6.69 -3.35 10.07
N LYS A 23 -5.63 -2.81 9.47
CA LYS A 23 -5.06 -1.49 9.80
C LYS A 23 -5.76 -0.41 8.97
N ARG A 24 -6.22 0.65 9.63
CA ARG A 24 -6.96 1.77 8.99
C ARG A 24 -6.12 2.69 8.10
N ARG A 25 -4.80 2.52 8.13
CA ARG A 25 -3.82 3.40 7.47
C ARG A 25 -2.78 2.53 6.78
N HIS A 26 -2.67 2.69 5.47
CA HIS A 26 -1.66 2.02 4.67
C HIS A 26 -0.76 3.06 4.02
N PHE A 27 0.54 2.88 4.12
CA PHE A 27 1.52 3.71 3.43
C PHE A 27 2.23 2.87 2.39
N LEU A 28 2.40 3.40 1.19
CA LEU A 28 3.23 2.79 0.17
C LEU A 28 4.36 3.76 -0.17
N THR A 29 5.59 3.35 0.14
CA THR A 29 6.77 4.21 -0.03
C THR A 29 7.20 4.31 -1.49
N HIS A 30 7.13 3.20 -2.23
CA HIS A 30 7.49 3.13 -3.64
C HIS A 30 6.85 1.90 -4.33
N ALA A 31 6.84 1.91 -5.66
CA ALA A 31 6.10 0.95 -6.49
C ALA A 31 6.92 -0.29 -6.93
N HIS A 32 7.71 -0.87 -6.03
CA HIS A 32 8.40 -2.14 -6.29
C HIS A 32 7.49 -3.35 -6.04
N LYS A 33 7.80 -4.46 -6.73
CA LYS A 33 6.99 -5.69 -6.72
C LYS A 33 6.83 -6.28 -5.32
N ASP A 34 7.87 -6.31 -4.51
CA ASP A 34 7.85 -6.84 -3.16
C ASP A 34 6.99 -5.99 -2.20
N HIS A 35 6.96 -4.67 -2.40
CA HIS A 35 6.12 -3.74 -1.63
C HIS A 35 4.66 -3.67 -2.10
N CYS A 36 4.37 -4.17 -3.30
CA CYS A 36 3.01 -4.26 -3.86
C CYS A 36 2.44 -5.68 -3.76
N ASN A 37 3.22 -6.66 -3.32
CA ASN A 37 2.79 -8.05 -3.31
C ASN A 37 1.57 -8.24 -2.39
N GLY A 38 0.46 -8.75 -2.94
CA GLY A 38 -0.80 -8.93 -2.21
C GLY A 38 -1.67 -7.66 -2.07
N ILE A 39 -1.28 -6.52 -2.66
CA ILE A 39 -2.00 -5.24 -2.55
C ILE A 39 -3.46 -5.35 -2.99
N LEU A 40 -3.72 -6.03 -4.11
CA LEU A 40 -5.07 -6.20 -4.63
C LEU A 40 -5.96 -7.07 -3.74
N THR A 41 -5.36 -8.02 -3.01
CA THR A 41 -6.08 -9.00 -2.17
C THR A 41 -6.35 -8.48 -0.76
N HIS A 42 -5.41 -7.72 -0.20
CA HIS A 42 -5.41 -7.33 1.21
C HIS A 42 -5.55 -5.82 1.46
N CYS A 43 -5.66 -4.99 0.42
CA CYS A 43 -6.04 -3.60 0.59
C CYS A 43 -7.50 -3.49 1.06
N SER A 44 -7.77 -2.67 2.08
CA SER A 44 -9.13 -2.44 2.59
C SER A 44 -9.38 -1.02 3.08
N PHE A 45 -8.33 -0.20 3.16
CA PHE A 45 -8.41 1.21 3.49
C PHE A 45 -7.58 2.02 2.47
N PRO A 46 -7.73 3.36 2.45
CA PRO A 46 -6.95 4.21 1.57
C PRO A 46 -5.44 4.00 1.71
N ILE A 47 -4.73 4.10 0.59
CA ILE A 47 -3.27 4.01 0.52
C ILE A 47 -2.70 5.42 0.41
N TYR A 48 -1.87 5.80 1.38
CA TYR A 48 -1.12 7.04 1.33
C TYR A 48 0.17 6.83 0.55
N SER A 49 0.38 7.63 -0.49
CA SER A 49 1.63 7.65 -1.26
C SER A 49 1.83 8.99 -1.94
N ILE A 50 3.02 9.21 -2.49
CA ILE A 50 3.25 10.31 -3.42
C ILE A 50 2.63 10.01 -4.81
N PRO A 51 2.34 11.04 -5.63
CA PRO A 51 1.74 10.86 -6.96
C PRO A 51 2.51 9.90 -7.88
N LEU A 52 3.84 9.99 -7.91
CA LEU A 52 4.68 9.11 -8.73
C LEU A 52 4.48 7.62 -8.39
N THR A 53 4.40 7.29 -7.10
CA THR A 53 4.18 5.91 -6.65
C THR A 53 2.81 5.40 -7.07
N LYS A 54 1.76 6.23 -6.93
CA LYS A 54 0.41 5.89 -7.40
C LYS A 54 0.42 5.58 -8.91
N SER A 55 1.00 6.47 -9.72
CA SER A 55 1.04 6.30 -11.19
C SER A 55 1.74 5.00 -11.60
N LEU A 56 2.87 4.66 -10.97
CA LEU A 56 3.60 3.42 -11.25
C LEU A 56 2.82 2.17 -10.83
N VAL A 57 2.11 2.20 -9.68
CA VAL A 57 1.26 1.07 -9.27
C VAL A 57 0.11 0.86 -10.26
N LEU A 58 -0.59 1.92 -10.65
CA LEU A 58 -1.69 1.82 -11.61
C LEU A 58 -1.23 1.32 -12.98
N HIS A 59 -0.04 1.75 -13.42
CA HIS A 59 0.59 1.28 -14.66
C HIS A 59 0.98 -0.20 -14.60
N ASN A 60 1.63 -0.63 -13.51
CA ASN A 60 2.13 -2.00 -13.36
C ASN A 60 1.02 -3.01 -13.05
N TYR A 61 -0.09 -2.57 -12.47
CA TYR A 61 -1.23 -3.39 -12.10
C TYR A 61 -2.52 -2.75 -12.64
N PRO A 62 -2.87 -2.88 -13.92
CA PRO A 62 -4.06 -2.23 -14.48
C PRO A 62 -5.38 -2.66 -13.81
N GLN A 63 -5.41 -3.85 -13.18
CA GLN A 63 -6.55 -4.29 -12.35
C GLN A 63 -6.70 -3.52 -11.03
N SER A 64 -5.77 -2.62 -10.71
CA SER A 64 -5.76 -1.81 -9.49
C SER A 64 -6.63 -0.56 -9.56
N PHE A 65 -7.50 -0.41 -10.57
CA PHE A 65 -8.44 0.71 -10.65
C PHE A 65 -9.30 0.88 -9.39
N PHE A 66 -9.56 -0.20 -8.66
CA PHE A 66 -10.31 -0.17 -7.39
C PHE A 66 -9.47 0.30 -6.19
N LEU A 67 -8.14 0.41 -6.31
CA LEU A 67 -7.30 0.90 -5.23
C LEU A 67 -7.53 2.41 -5.04
N PHE A 68 -7.93 2.77 -3.83
CA PHE A 68 -8.14 4.16 -3.47
C PHE A 68 -6.86 4.76 -2.85
N PHE A 69 -6.26 5.71 -3.54
CA PHE A 69 -5.04 6.40 -3.12
C PHE A 69 -5.34 7.81 -2.62
N LEU A 70 -4.71 8.17 -1.49
CA LEU A 70 -4.64 9.53 -0.97
C LEU A 70 -3.23 10.07 -1.21
N SER A 71 -3.13 11.13 -2.00
CA SER A 71 -1.86 11.80 -2.24
C SER A 71 -1.41 12.52 -0.97
N LYS A 72 -0.13 12.39 -0.63
CA LYS A 72 0.55 13.28 0.31
C LYS A 72 1.57 14.09 -0.49
N GLU A 73 1.37 15.41 -0.49
CA GLU A 73 2.43 16.35 -0.86
C GLU A 73 3.39 16.45 0.34
N ILE A 74 4.70 16.41 0.05
CA ILE A 74 5.77 16.64 1.04
C ILE A 74 6.08 18.13 1.04
#